data_AF-A0A7R8X1B9-F1
#
_entry.id   AF-A0A7R8X1B9-F1
#
_cell.length_a   1.000
_cell.length_b   1.000
_cell.length_c   1.000
_cell.angle_alpha   90.00
_cell.angle_beta   90.00
_cell.angle_gamma   90.00
#
_symmetry.space_group_name_H-M   'P 1'
#
loop_
_entity.id
_entity.type
_entity.pdbx_description
1 polymer ?
#
loop_
_entity_poly.entity_id
_entity_poly.type
_entity_poly.pdbx_seq_one_letter_code
_entity_poly.pdbx_strand_id
1 'polypeptide(L)'
;MGIPMMYGVIGLALFAAAYSLYGGLSAVAWTDVIQVLFLVLGGLVTTYLALNTVSGGEGIMAGFHKVWEAAPDKFHMVLEEFNGNGSFYDNYLDLPGIWVLIGGLWVANLYYWGFNQYIIQRTLAAKSLKESQKGILLAAFLKLLIPLIVVVPGIAAFVMVNDPEIMAGLGEAGQLNIPSSDQADKAYPWLLQFLPTGLKGVAFAALAAAIVSSLASMLNSTSTIFTMDIYKQYIDKNANDKKTVNVGRISAALALVIAVLVAPLLDGLDQAFQYIQEYTGLVSPGILAVFLLGLFWKKTTNNAAIWGAVLSIPVALALKFLPTSADS
;
A
#
# COMPACT_ATOMS: atom_id res chain seq x y z
N MET A 1 8.16 -16.61 -10.52
CA MET A 1 8.35 -16.88 -11.97
C MET A 1 9.82 -16.87 -12.40
N GLY A 2 10.78 -16.60 -11.51
CA GLY A 2 12.20 -16.55 -11.91
C GLY A 2 12.54 -15.39 -12.85
N ILE A 3 11.65 -14.40 -12.97
CA ILE A 3 11.87 -13.20 -13.78
C ILE A 3 12.67 -12.23 -12.92
N PRO A 4 13.81 -11.69 -13.39
CA PRO A 4 14.56 -10.69 -12.65
C PRO A 4 13.70 -9.45 -12.39
N MET A 5 13.86 -8.83 -11.23
CA MET A 5 13.02 -7.73 -10.75
C MET A 5 12.85 -6.61 -11.79
N MET A 6 13.95 -6.18 -12.43
CA MET A 6 13.92 -5.13 -13.46
C MET A 6 12.99 -5.46 -14.64
N TYR A 7 13.00 -6.70 -15.15
CA TYR A 7 12.11 -7.10 -16.23
C TYR A 7 10.65 -7.12 -15.78
N GLY A 8 10.39 -7.51 -14.53
CA GLY A 8 9.06 -7.43 -13.93
C GLY A 8 8.55 -5.98 -13.85
N VAL A 9 9.39 -5.06 -13.36
CA VAL A 9 9.08 -3.63 -13.26
C VAL A 9 8.81 -3.03 -14.64
N ILE A 10 9.69 -3.27 -15.62
CA ILE A 10 9.51 -2.78 -17.00
C ILE A 10 8.24 -3.35 -17.62
N GLY A 11 7.97 -4.65 -17.43
CA GLY A 11 6.76 -5.29 -17.93
C GLY A 11 5.50 -4.63 -17.38
N LEU A 12 5.41 -4.48 -16.05
CA LEU A 12 4.28 -3.82 -15.39
C LEU A 12 4.14 -2.35 -15.81
N ALA A 13 5.24 -1.63 -15.99
CA ALA A 13 5.23 -0.26 -16.48
C ALA A 13 4.67 -0.17 -17.91
N LEU A 14 5.09 -1.05 -18.82
CA LEU A 14 4.56 -1.09 -20.19
C LEU A 14 3.06 -1.39 -20.22
N PHE A 15 2.59 -2.33 -19.38
CA PHE A 15 1.16 -2.59 -19.23
C PHE A 15 0.40 -1.38 -18.67
N ALA A 16 0.93 -0.72 -17.64
CA ALA A 16 0.34 0.47 -17.06
C ALA A 16 0.28 1.63 -18.06
N ALA A 17 1.31 1.81 -18.88
CA ALA A 17 1.33 2.82 -19.94
C ALA A 17 0.27 2.54 -21.01
N ALA A 18 0.19 1.29 -21.51
CA ALA A 18 -0.81 0.89 -22.49
C ALA A 18 -2.23 1.08 -21.96
N TYR A 19 -2.45 0.79 -20.67
CA TYR A 19 -3.76 0.90 -20.05
C TYR A 19 -4.14 2.35 -19.71
N SER A 20 -3.25 3.10 -19.07
CA SER A 20 -3.51 4.45 -18.57
C SER A 20 -3.61 5.50 -19.68
N LEU A 21 -2.77 5.40 -20.72
CA LEU A 21 -2.74 6.41 -21.79
C LEU A 21 -3.97 6.35 -22.71
N TYR A 22 -4.65 5.19 -22.77
CA TYR A 22 -5.75 4.93 -23.70
C TYR A 22 -7.09 4.55 -23.03
N GLY A 23 -7.11 4.02 -21.80
CA GLY A 23 -8.31 3.45 -21.19
C GLY A 23 -9.24 4.41 -20.45
N GLY A 24 -8.71 5.51 -19.89
CA GLY A 24 -9.50 6.48 -19.10
C GLY A 24 -10.09 5.91 -17.79
N LEU A 25 -10.64 6.77 -16.94
CA LEU A 25 -11.07 6.42 -15.57
C LEU A 25 -12.21 5.37 -15.53
N SER A 26 -13.11 5.36 -16.52
CA SER A 26 -14.26 4.46 -16.52
C SER A 26 -13.87 3.01 -16.80
N ALA A 27 -12.92 2.75 -17.70
CA ALA A 27 -12.44 1.40 -17.97
C ALA A 27 -11.75 0.80 -16.73
N VAL A 28 -10.92 1.62 -16.06
CA VAL A 28 -10.24 1.28 -14.80
C VAL A 28 -11.24 0.83 -13.73
N ALA A 29 -12.35 1.57 -13.56
CA ALA A 29 -13.33 1.26 -12.54
C ALA A 29 -14.01 -0.11 -12.76
N TRP A 30 -14.32 -0.49 -14.00
CA TRP A 30 -14.94 -1.79 -14.30
C TRP A 30 -13.98 -2.96 -14.08
N THR A 31 -12.71 -2.81 -14.44
CA THR A 31 -11.70 -3.83 -14.18
C THR A 31 -11.44 -4.02 -12.69
N ASP A 32 -11.50 -2.93 -11.90
CA ASP A 32 -11.31 -2.98 -10.46
C ASP A 32 -12.36 -3.84 -9.75
N VAL A 33 -13.63 -3.77 -10.18
CA VAL A 33 -14.71 -4.57 -9.56
C VAL A 33 -14.43 -6.06 -9.68
N ILE A 34 -14.07 -6.51 -10.88
CA ILE A 34 -13.75 -7.92 -11.15
C ILE A 34 -12.50 -8.33 -10.37
N GLN A 35 -11.49 -7.47 -10.34
CA GLN A 35 -10.23 -7.73 -9.66
C GLN A 35 -10.40 -7.88 -8.14
N VAL A 36 -11.22 -7.06 -7.49
CA VAL A 36 -11.49 -7.18 -6.04
C VAL A 36 -11.99 -8.57 -5.69
N LEU A 37 -12.89 -9.15 -6.49
CA LEU A 37 -13.38 -10.51 -6.28
C LEU A 37 -12.22 -11.53 -6.28
N PHE A 38 -11.35 -11.47 -7.28
CA PHE A 38 -10.23 -12.40 -7.40
C PHE A 38 -9.16 -12.20 -6.33
N LEU A 39 -8.89 -10.96 -5.91
CA LEU A 39 -7.94 -10.70 -4.82
C LEU A 39 -8.47 -11.19 -3.47
N VAL A 40 -9.75 -10.96 -3.18
CA VAL A 40 -10.38 -11.43 -1.95
C VAL A 40 -10.41 -12.96 -1.91
N LEU A 41 -10.89 -13.60 -2.98
CA LEU A 41 -10.90 -15.06 -3.06
C LEU A 41 -9.49 -15.64 -3.04
N GLY A 42 -8.57 -15.08 -3.81
CA GLY A 42 -7.18 -15.53 -3.90
C GLY A 42 -6.48 -15.45 -2.54
N GLY A 43 -6.66 -14.35 -1.81
CA GLY A 43 -6.06 -14.23 -0.49
C GLY A 43 -6.75 -15.08 0.57
N LEU A 44 -8.08 -15.27 0.55
CA LEU A 44 -8.75 -16.23 1.43
C LEU A 44 -8.27 -17.68 1.20
N VAL A 45 -8.11 -18.08 -0.07
CA VAL A 45 -7.56 -19.39 -0.44
C VAL A 45 -6.11 -19.51 0.02
N THR A 46 -5.31 -18.45 -0.12
CA THR A 46 -3.92 -18.42 0.34
C THR A 46 -3.84 -18.55 1.86
N THR A 47 -4.66 -17.81 2.61
CA THR A 47 -4.77 -17.94 4.08
C THR A 47 -5.19 -19.35 4.47
N TYR A 48 -6.20 -19.92 3.81
CA TYR A 48 -6.66 -21.28 4.07
C TYR A 48 -5.53 -22.30 3.88
N LEU A 49 -4.82 -22.24 2.75
CA LEU A 49 -3.74 -23.18 2.46
C LEU A 49 -2.54 -23.01 3.39
N ALA A 50 -2.16 -21.77 3.71
CA ALA A 50 -1.08 -21.50 4.66
C ALA A 50 -1.40 -22.10 6.05
N LEU A 51 -2.59 -21.81 6.59
CA LEU A 51 -2.99 -22.34 7.90
C LEU A 51 -3.13 -23.88 7.89
N ASN A 52 -3.71 -24.45 6.83
CA ASN A 52 -3.83 -25.89 6.69
C ASN A 52 -2.46 -26.58 6.57
N THR A 53 -1.47 -25.92 5.98
CA THR A 53 -0.09 -26.41 5.90
C THR A 53 0.58 -26.38 7.26
N VAL A 54 0.40 -25.29 8.02
CA VAL A 54 0.93 -25.17 9.39
C VAL A 54 0.40 -26.29 10.30
N SER A 55 -0.88 -26.66 10.16
CA SER A 55 -1.50 -27.74 10.93
C SER A 55 -1.26 -29.15 10.40
N GLY A 56 -0.49 -29.33 9.33
CA GLY A 56 -0.29 -30.66 8.73
C GLY A 56 -1.57 -31.29 8.15
N GLY A 57 -2.57 -30.48 7.79
CA GLY A 57 -3.83 -30.93 7.19
C GLY A 57 -5.00 -31.07 8.17
N GLU A 58 -4.85 -30.73 9.44
CA GLU A 58 -5.93 -30.79 10.44
C GLU A 58 -6.96 -29.64 10.31
N GLY A 59 -6.78 -28.76 9.32
CA GLY A 59 -7.68 -27.66 9.01
C GLY A 59 -7.25 -26.31 9.57
N ILE A 60 -8.05 -25.29 9.26
CA ILE A 60 -7.69 -23.88 9.50
C ILE A 60 -7.70 -23.47 10.97
N MET A 61 -8.58 -24.05 11.79
CA MET A 61 -8.69 -23.69 13.20
C MET A 61 -7.48 -24.20 13.98
N ALA A 62 -7.07 -25.45 13.72
CA ALA A 62 -5.83 -26.02 14.25
C ALA A 62 -4.62 -25.22 13.77
N GLY A 63 -4.61 -24.83 12.49
CA GLY A 63 -3.54 -24.01 11.92
C GLY A 63 -3.42 -22.66 12.60
N PHE A 64 -4.54 -21.97 12.81
CA PHE A 64 -4.56 -20.69 13.49
C PHE A 64 -4.08 -20.81 14.94
N HIS A 65 -4.53 -21.83 15.68
CA HIS A 65 -4.05 -22.10 17.03
C HIS A 65 -2.54 -22.34 17.07
N LYS A 66 -2.00 -23.16 16.16
CA LYS A 66 -0.55 -23.41 16.11
C LYS A 66 0.24 -22.15 15.73
N VAL A 67 -0.26 -21.31 14.82
CA VAL A 67 0.36 -20.02 14.51
C VAL A 67 0.35 -19.10 15.74
N TRP A 68 -0.76 -19.06 16.48
CA TRP A 68 -0.89 -18.28 17.71
C TRP A 68 0.11 -18.72 18.79
N GLU A 69 0.27 -20.03 18.99
CA GLU A 69 1.21 -20.58 19.97
C GLU A 69 2.68 -20.41 19.55
N ALA A 70 2.98 -20.56 18.25
CA ALA A 70 4.34 -20.45 17.74
C ALA A 70 4.85 -19.00 17.64
N ALA A 71 3.94 -18.04 17.45
CA ALA A 71 4.29 -16.63 17.29
C ALA A 71 3.31 -15.68 18.02
N PRO A 72 3.13 -15.81 19.34
CA PRO A 72 2.15 -15.03 20.10
C PRO A 72 2.40 -13.51 20.00
N ASP A 73 3.68 -13.11 19.98
CA ASP A 73 4.07 -11.69 19.90
C ASP A 73 3.62 -11.02 18.59
N LYS A 74 3.34 -11.80 17.53
CA LYS A 74 2.84 -11.28 16.24
C LYS A 74 1.34 -10.95 16.26
N PHE A 75 0.65 -11.27 17.35
CA PHE A 75 -0.77 -10.94 17.55
C PHE A 75 -0.98 -9.77 18.52
N HIS A 76 0.09 -9.18 19.05
CA HIS A 76 0.01 -7.97 19.86
C HIS A 76 -0.39 -6.78 18.98
N MET A 77 -1.57 -6.21 19.28
CA MET A 77 -2.12 -5.06 18.55
C MET A 77 -1.58 -3.72 19.05
N VAL A 78 -1.06 -3.69 20.27
CA VAL A 78 -0.45 -2.53 20.92
C VAL A 78 0.91 -2.98 21.39
N LEU A 79 1.96 -2.51 20.73
CA LEU A 79 3.34 -2.86 21.06
C LEU A 79 3.80 -2.14 22.33
N GLU A 80 4.54 -2.86 23.17
CA GLU A 80 5.28 -2.28 24.29
C GLU A 80 6.62 -1.73 23.80
N GLU A 81 7.13 -0.70 24.48
CA GLU A 81 8.40 -0.06 24.11
C GLU A 81 9.61 -0.98 24.40
N PHE A 82 9.51 -1.76 25.47
CA PHE A 82 10.54 -2.69 25.90
C PHE A 82 9.99 -4.11 25.89
N ASN A 83 10.81 -5.06 25.45
CA ASN A 83 10.59 -6.48 25.64
C ASN A 83 10.68 -6.83 27.13
N GLY A 84 10.11 -7.98 27.53
CA GLY A 84 10.16 -8.46 28.93
C GLY A 84 11.58 -8.72 29.48
N ASN A 85 12.60 -8.75 28.61
CA ASN A 85 14.02 -8.87 28.95
C ASN A 85 14.73 -7.50 29.10
N GLY A 86 14.01 -6.39 28.94
CA GLY A 86 14.52 -5.02 29.02
C GLY A 86 15.17 -4.48 27.74
N SER A 87 15.22 -5.24 26.64
CA SER A 87 15.68 -4.72 25.35
C SER A 87 14.58 -3.92 24.65
N PHE A 88 14.95 -2.89 23.89
CA PHE A 88 14.00 -2.13 23.07
C PHE A 88 13.31 -3.07 22.05
N TYR A 89 12.02 -2.83 21.78
CA TYR A 89 11.27 -3.62 20.82
C TYR A 89 11.49 -3.07 19.40
N ASP A 90 12.17 -3.84 18.53
CA ASP A 90 12.65 -3.35 17.23
C ASP A 90 11.57 -2.66 16.37
N ASN A 91 10.35 -3.18 16.35
CA ASN A 91 9.25 -2.62 15.55
C ASN A 91 8.46 -1.49 16.25
N TYR A 92 8.84 -1.08 17.47
CA TYR A 92 8.10 -0.06 18.22
C TYR A 92 8.19 1.31 17.55
N LEU A 93 9.34 1.66 16.97
CA LEU A 93 9.50 2.94 16.26
C LEU A 93 8.60 3.02 15.03
N ASP A 94 8.36 1.89 14.36
CA ASP A 94 7.45 1.80 13.21
C ASP A 94 5.97 1.85 13.64
N LEU A 95 5.62 1.18 14.73
CA LEU A 95 4.24 1.07 15.26
C LEU A 95 4.21 1.34 16.77
N PRO A 96 4.24 2.62 17.20
CA PRO A 96 4.48 3.02 18.58
C PRO A 96 3.27 2.80 19.51
N GLY A 97 2.96 1.54 19.80
CA GLY A 97 1.98 1.11 20.79
C GLY A 97 0.65 1.85 20.71
N ILE A 98 0.26 2.51 21.81
CA ILE A 98 -1.02 3.21 21.91
C ILE A 98 -1.15 4.39 20.93
N TRP A 99 -0.03 4.97 20.48
CA TRP A 99 -0.03 6.09 19.52
C TRP A 99 -0.55 5.67 18.14
N VAL A 100 -0.60 4.38 17.85
CA VAL A 100 -1.29 3.85 16.66
C VAL A 100 -2.80 4.14 16.73
N LEU A 101 -3.41 4.18 17.92
CA LEU A 101 -4.85 4.44 18.07
C LEU A 101 -5.20 5.92 18.21
N ILE A 102 -4.33 6.73 18.83
CA ILE A 102 -4.64 8.12 19.19
C ILE A 102 -3.72 9.16 18.53
N GLY A 103 -2.66 8.73 17.83
CA GLY A 103 -1.60 9.58 17.32
C GLY A 103 -1.49 9.56 15.79
N GLY A 104 -0.28 9.33 15.29
CA GLY A 104 0.09 9.55 13.88
C GLY A 104 -0.73 8.76 12.85
N LEU A 105 -1.32 7.63 13.23
CA LEU A 105 -2.16 6.86 12.30
C LEU A 105 -3.43 7.63 11.90
N TRP A 106 -3.95 8.53 12.74
CA TRP A 106 -5.03 9.44 12.34
C TRP A 106 -4.59 10.39 11.24
N VAL A 107 -3.36 10.89 11.29
CA VAL A 107 -2.82 11.76 10.24
C VAL A 107 -2.74 11.00 8.92
N ALA A 108 -2.17 9.79 8.94
CA ALA A 108 -2.07 8.93 7.76
C ALA A 108 -3.47 8.62 7.18
N ASN A 109 -4.42 8.19 8.02
CA ASN A 109 -5.75 7.78 7.57
C ASN A 109 -6.62 8.95 7.10
N LEU A 110 -6.65 10.07 7.83
CA LEU A 110 -7.44 11.23 7.44
C LEU A 110 -6.93 11.86 6.16
N TYR A 111 -5.60 11.97 6.00
CA TYR A 111 -5.01 12.41 4.75
C TYR A 111 -5.37 11.46 3.61
N TYR A 112 -5.12 10.16 3.79
CA TYR A 112 -5.30 9.17 2.74
C TYR A 112 -6.77 9.04 2.30
N TRP A 113 -7.71 8.87 3.22
CA TRP A 113 -9.12 8.67 2.86
C TRP A 113 -9.88 9.97 2.61
N GLY A 114 -9.52 11.01 3.35
CA GLY A 114 -10.24 12.28 3.34
C GLY A 114 -9.80 13.24 2.23
N PHE A 115 -8.55 13.15 1.78
CA PHE A 115 -7.94 14.19 0.92
C PHE A 115 -7.11 13.66 -0.26
N ASN A 116 -6.85 12.34 -0.34
CA ASN A 116 -6.10 11.79 -1.46
C ASN A 116 -6.92 11.81 -2.76
N GLN A 117 -6.31 12.38 -3.80
CA GLN A 117 -6.98 12.72 -5.05
C GLN A 117 -7.60 11.51 -5.75
N TYR A 118 -6.90 10.37 -5.85
CA TYR A 118 -7.46 9.22 -6.59
C TYR A 118 -8.64 8.55 -5.86
N ILE A 119 -8.76 8.72 -4.54
CA ILE A 119 -9.88 8.21 -3.75
C ILE A 119 -11.07 9.15 -3.86
N ILE A 120 -10.85 10.44 -3.64
CA ILE A 120 -11.89 11.47 -3.78
C ILE A 120 -12.50 11.45 -5.18
N GLN A 121 -11.68 11.33 -6.23
CA GLN A 121 -12.18 11.29 -7.61
C GLN A 121 -13.20 10.16 -7.84
N ARG A 122 -12.99 8.98 -7.24
CA ARG A 122 -13.95 7.87 -7.34
C ARG A 122 -15.26 8.19 -6.61
N THR A 123 -15.17 8.83 -5.44
CA THR A 123 -16.33 9.26 -4.65
C THR A 123 -17.13 10.36 -5.37
N LEU A 124 -16.46 11.31 -6.02
CA LEU A 124 -17.07 12.40 -6.78
C LEU A 124 -17.69 11.93 -8.09
N ALA A 125 -17.17 10.85 -8.69
CA ALA A 125 -17.74 10.22 -9.88
C ALA A 125 -19.00 9.40 -9.58
N ALA A 126 -19.39 9.24 -8.32
CA ALA A 126 -20.61 8.52 -7.94
C ALA A 126 -21.88 9.26 -8.40
N LYS A 127 -22.95 8.49 -8.63
CA LYS A 127 -24.24 9.02 -9.11
C LYS A 127 -24.87 10.07 -8.19
N SER A 128 -24.63 9.97 -6.89
CA SER A 128 -25.16 10.91 -5.88
C SER A 128 -24.35 10.80 -4.59
N LEU A 129 -24.48 11.81 -3.72
CA LEU A 129 -23.90 11.77 -2.36
C LEU A 129 -24.36 10.54 -1.55
N LYS A 130 -25.64 10.16 -1.67
CA LYS A 130 -26.18 9.00 -0.95
C LYS A 130 -25.53 7.70 -1.42
N GLU A 131 -25.31 7.55 -2.73
CA GLU A 131 -24.62 6.39 -3.27
C GLU A 131 -23.13 6.38 -2.92
N SER A 132 -22.48 7.54 -2.90
CA SER A 132 -21.08 7.64 -2.48
C SER A 132 -20.89 7.26 -1.01
N GLN A 133 -21.78 7.69 -0.11
CA GLN A 133 -21.76 7.32 1.30
C GLN A 133 -21.95 5.81 1.52
N LYS A 134 -22.89 5.18 0.81
CA LYS A 134 -23.05 3.70 0.85
C LYS A 134 -21.80 2.99 0.36
N GLY A 135 -21.18 3.48 -0.72
CA GLY A 135 -19.93 2.95 -1.25
C GLY A 135 -18.79 3.05 -0.23
N ILE A 136 -18.65 4.18 0.46
CA ILE A 136 -17.66 4.37 1.52
C ILE A 136 -17.93 3.42 2.70
N LEU A 137 -19.18 3.24 3.13
CA LEU A 137 -19.54 2.30 4.19
C LEU A 137 -19.19 0.85 3.82
N LEU A 138 -19.47 0.44 2.59
CA LEU A 138 -19.07 -0.88 2.09
C LEU A 138 -17.54 -1.03 2.07
N ALA A 139 -16.81 0.00 1.62
CA ALA A 139 -15.35 -0.01 1.63
C ALA A 139 -14.78 -0.12 3.04
N ALA A 140 -15.37 0.58 4.02
CA ALA A 140 -15.00 0.49 5.43
C ALA A 140 -15.22 -0.92 5.99
N PHE A 141 -16.36 -1.56 5.67
CA PHE A 141 -16.62 -2.95 6.05
C PHE A 141 -15.61 -3.92 5.42
N LEU A 142 -15.35 -3.81 4.11
CA LEU A 142 -14.36 -4.65 3.41
C LEU A 142 -12.95 -4.48 3.99
N LYS A 143 -12.61 -3.31 4.53
CA LYS A 143 -11.32 -3.06 5.18
C LYS A 143 -11.09 -3.97 6.39
N LEU A 144 -12.14 -4.35 7.11
CA LEU A 144 -12.06 -5.26 8.26
C LEU A 144 -11.62 -6.67 7.85
N LEU A 145 -11.86 -7.07 6.60
CA LEU A 145 -11.45 -8.37 6.08
C LEU A 145 -9.98 -8.40 5.63
N ILE A 146 -9.39 -7.23 5.36
CA ILE A 146 -8.03 -7.16 4.78
C ILE A 146 -6.98 -7.84 5.69
N PRO A 147 -6.93 -7.62 7.01
CA PRO A 147 -5.95 -8.29 7.88
C PRO A 147 -5.98 -9.81 7.77
N LEU A 148 -7.17 -10.42 7.63
CA LEU A 148 -7.31 -11.87 7.43
C LEU A 148 -6.70 -12.36 6.11
N ILE A 149 -6.73 -11.53 5.08
CA ILE A 149 -6.35 -11.87 3.70
C ILE A 149 -4.89 -11.52 3.42
N VAL A 150 -4.30 -10.55 4.14
CA VAL A 150 -2.92 -10.07 3.88
C VAL A 150 -1.97 -10.21 5.07
N VAL A 151 -2.44 -10.01 6.30
CA VAL A 151 -1.58 -10.05 7.50
C VAL A 151 -1.43 -11.47 8.02
N VAL A 152 -2.54 -12.20 8.19
CA VAL A 152 -2.53 -13.59 8.68
C VAL A 152 -1.65 -14.50 7.82
N PRO A 153 -1.68 -14.43 6.46
CA PRO A 153 -0.72 -15.14 5.63
C PRO A 153 0.73 -14.80 5.93
N GLY A 154 1.06 -13.52 6.17
CA GLY A 154 2.42 -13.11 6.54
C GLY A 154 2.89 -13.76 7.84
N ILE A 155 2.03 -13.81 8.86
CA ILE A 155 2.31 -14.47 10.14
C ILE A 155 2.46 -15.98 9.94
N ALA A 156 1.58 -16.60 9.15
CA ALA A 156 1.68 -18.03 8.84
C ALA A 156 2.99 -18.34 8.09
N ALA A 157 3.38 -17.54 7.10
CA ALA A 157 4.65 -17.68 6.41
C ALA A 157 5.84 -17.56 7.36
N PHE A 158 5.81 -16.61 8.30
CA PHE A 158 6.83 -16.48 9.34
C PHE A 158 6.95 -17.77 10.18
N VAL A 159 5.83 -18.35 10.63
CA VAL A 159 5.86 -19.62 11.39
C VAL A 159 6.39 -20.76 10.53
N MET A 160 5.93 -20.87 9.27
CA MET A 160 6.36 -21.92 8.35
C MET A 160 7.87 -21.89 8.09
N VAL A 161 8.44 -20.71 7.89
CA VAL A 161 9.89 -20.55 7.60
C VAL A 161 10.77 -20.84 8.81
N ASN A 162 10.25 -20.59 10.03
CA ASN A 162 10.97 -20.85 11.27
C ASN A 162 10.73 -22.26 11.85
N ASP A 163 9.88 -23.08 11.23
CA ASP A 163 9.61 -24.47 11.61
C ASP A 163 10.34 -25.44 10.66
N PRO A 164 11.42 -26.12 11.11
CA PRO A 164 12.19 -27.04 10.27
C PRO A 164 11.40 -28.22 9.71
N GLU A 165 10.38 -28.71 10.44
CA GLU A 165 9.57 -29.85 10.01
C GLU A 165 8.65 -29.44 8.87
N ILE A 166 8.02 -28.27 8.98
CA ILE A 166 7.21 -27.69 7.89
C ILE A 166 8.08 -27.46 6.66
N MET A 167 9.25 -26.84 6.82
CA MET A 167 10.16 -26.59 5.70
C MET A 167 10.65 -27.88 5.03
N ALA A 168 10.91 -28.94 5.81
CA ALA A 168 11.24 -30.25 5.25
C ALA A 168 10.08 -30.84 4.44
N GLY A 169 8.83 -30.69 4.91
CA GLY A 169 7.63 -31.13 4.21
C GLY A 169 7.35 -30.36 2.90
N LEU A 170 7.76 -29.10 2.81
CA LEU A 170 7.64 -28.28 1.59
C LEU A 170 8.68 -28.64 0.51
N GLY A 171 9.77 -29.33 0.87
CA GLY A 171 10.82 -29.76 -0.04
C GLY A 171 11.53 -28.61 -0.77
N GLU A 172 12.04 -28.89 -1.98
CA GLU A 172 12.80 -27.91 -2.78
C GLU A 172 12.00 -26.65 -3.12
N ALA A 173 10.68 -26.77 -3.29
CA ALA A 173 9.81 -25.63 -3.55
C ALA A 173 9.82 -24.64 -2.38
N GLY A 174 9.90 -25.14 -1.13
CA GLY A 174 10.02 -24.33 0.08
C GLY A 174 11.27 -23.46 0.10
N GLN A 175 12.36 -23.95 -0.49
CA GLN A 175 13.68 -23.30 -0.48
C GLN A 175 13.83 -22.16 -1.50
N LEU A 176 12.87 -22.01 -2.42
CA LEU A 176 12.91 -20.97 -3.43
C LEU A 176 12.27 -19.67 -2.91
N ASN A 177 13.01 -18.56 -2.99
CA ASN A 177 12.55 -17.21 -2.62
C ASN A 177 11.99 -17.09 -1.19
N ILE A 178 12.61 -17.81 -0.23
CA ILE A 178 12.24 -17.74 1.19
C ILE A 178 12.25 -16.27 1.67
N PRO A 179 11.21 -15.81 2.39
CA PRO A 179 11.24 -14.50 3.03
C PRO A 179 12.22 -14.49 4.21
N SER A 180 12.93 -13.37 4.36
CA SER A 180 13.82 -13.09 5.49
C SER A 180 13.40 -11.79 6.18
N SER A 181 14.05 -11.43 7.30
CA SER A 181 13.86 -10.13 7.96
C SER A 181 14.02 -8.96 6.98
N ASP A 182 15.08 -9.00 6.18
CA ASP A 182 15.49 -7.93 5.27
C ASP A 182 14.71 -7.94 3.95
N GLN A 183 13.86 -8.97 3.74
CA GLN A 183 13.07 -9.18 2.53
C GLN A 183 11.66 -9.68 2.89
N ALA A 184 11.06 -9.08 3.92
CA ALA A 184 9.77 -9.51 4.47
C ALA A 184 8.63 -9.48 3.42
N ASP A 185 8.72 -8.56 2.45
CA ASP A 185 7.75 -8.42 1.36
C ASP A 185 7.67 -9.66 0.43
N LYS A 186 8.63 -10.59 0.51
CA LYS A 186 8.58 -11.89 -0.20
C LYS A 186 7.57 -12.87 0.39
N ALA A 187 7.06 -12.64 1.60
CA ALA A 187 6.24 -13.61 2.32
C ALA A 187 4.97 -14.01 1.55
N TYR A 188 4.23 -13.02 1.04
CA TYR A 188 3.00 -13.29 0.31
C TYR A 188 3.26 -13.95 -1.07
N PRO A 189 4.17 -13.43 -1.93
CA PRO A 189 4.57 -14.12 -3.15
C PRO A 189 5.10 -15.54 -2.95
N TRP A 190 5.83 -15.78 -1.86
CA TRP A 190 6.32 -17.12 -1.48
C TRP A 190 5.14 -18.06 -1.22
N LEU A 191 4.14 -17.66 -0.44
CA LEU A 191 2.95 -18.49 -0.20
C LEU A 191 2.19 -18.83 -1.48
N LEU A 192 2.08 -17.88 -2.41
CA LEU A 192 1.37 -18.12 -3.68
C LEU A 192 2.02 -19.21 -4.54
N GLN A 193 3.29 -19.52 -4.31
CA GLN A 193 3.97 -20.54 -5.09
C GLN A 193 3.45 -21.95 -4.80
N PHE A 194 2.86 -22.15 -3.61
CA PHE A 194 2.25 -23.40 -3.15
C PHE A 194 0.77 -23.55 -3.54
N LEU A 195 0.17 -22.55 -4.20
CA LEU A 195 -1.18 -22.70 -4.74
C LEU A 195 -1.22 -23.82 -5.80
N PRO A 196 -2.33 -24.59 -5.86
CA PRO A 196 -2.55 -25.58 -6.91
C PRO A 196 -2.42 -24.98 -8.32
N THR A 197 -2.05 -25.81 -9.28
CA THR A 197 -2.04 -25.46 -10.70
C THR A 197 -3.41 -24.93 -11.12
N GLY A 198 -3.43 -23.82 -11.87
CA GLY A 198 -4.66 -23.07 -12.17
C GLY A 198 -4.89 -21.92 -11.20
N LEU A 199 -5.08 -22.21 -9.90
CA LEU A 199 -5.25 -21.17 -8.87
C LEU A 199 -4.04 -20.25 -8.77
N LYS A 200 -2.83 -20.81 -8.87
CA LYS A 200 -1.58 -20.05 -8.96
C LYS A 200 -1.58 -19.04 -10.11
N GLY A 201 -2.10 -19.45 -11.28
CA GLY A 201 -2.19 -18.59 -12.47
C GLY A 201 -3.24 -17.48 -12.29
N VAL A 202 -4.41 -17.82 -11.73
CA VAL A 202 -5.47 -16.86 -11.43
C VAL A 202 -5.02 -15.82 -10.40
N ALA A 203 -4.40 -16.26 -9.30
CA ALA A 203 -3.88 -15.36 -8.26
C ALA A 203 -2.80 -14.43 -8.82
N PHE A 204 -1.88 -14.97 -9.62
CA PHE A 204 -0.86 -14.16 -10.27
C PHE A 204 -1.46 -13.13 -11.24
N ALA A 205 -2.40 -13.54 -12.10
CA ALA A 205 -3.07 -12.63 -13.02
C ALA A 205 -3.85 -11.53 -12.27
N ALA A 206 -4.53 -11.87 -11.18
CA ALA A 206 -5.26 -10.92 -10.35
C ALA A 206 -4.33 -9.90 -9.69
N LEU A 207 -3.18 -10.34 -9.15
CA LEU A 207 -2.17 -9.44 -8.59
C LEU A 207 -1.53 -8.54 -9.63
N ALA A 208 -1.16 -9.08 -10.79
CA ALA A 208 -0.60 -8.29 -11.88
C ALA A 208 -1.60 -7.23 -12.36
N ALA A 209 -2.88 -7.62 -12.55
CA ALA A 209 -3.94 -6.69 -12.89
C ALA A 209 -4.12 -5.61 -11.81
N ALA A 210 -4.01 -5.99 -10.52
CA ALA A 210 -4.09 -5.06 -9.41
C ALA A 210 -3.00 -4.00 -9.40
N ILE A 211 -1.76 -4.43 -9.59
CA ILE A 211 -0.63 -3.53 -9.66
C ILE A 211 -0.80 -2.58 -10.85
N VAL A 212 -1.15 -3.10 -12.03
CA VAL A 212 -1.38 -2.28 -13.24
C VAL A 212 -2.52 -1.27 -13.03
N SER A 213 -3.61 -1.67 -12.37
CA SER A 213 -4.73 -0.75 -12.09
C SER A 213 -4.36 0.36 -11.10
N SER A 214 -3.65 0.01 -10.03
CA SER A 214 -3.14 0.98 -9.05
C SER A 214 -2.18 1.98 -9.71
N LEU A 215 -1.22 1.49 -10.50
CA LEU A 215 -0.30 2.33 -11.27
C LEU A 215 -1.06 3.25 -12.24
N ALA A 216 -2.02 2.72 -12.99
CA ALA A 216 -2.81 3.51 -13.92
C ALA A 216 -3.60 4.63 -13.22
N SER A 217 -4.15 4.35 -12.03
CA SER A 217 -4.84 5.35 -11.20
C SER A 217 -3.88 6.45 -10.73
N MET A 218 -2.71 6.08 -10.22
CA MET A 218 -1.69 7.03 -9.75
C MET A 218 -1.13 7.90 -10.88
N LEU A 219 -0.84 7.31 -12.05
CA LEU A 219 -0.40 8.02 -13.25
C LEU A 219 -1.46 8.99 -13.74
N ASN A 220 -2.73 8.58 -13.76
CA ASN A 220 -3.82 9.45 -14.15
C ASN A 220 -3.94 10.65 -13.20
N SER A 221 -3.92 10.42 -11.88
CA SER A 221 -3.97 11.52 -10.91
C SER A 221 -2.78 12.47 -11.04
N THR A 222 -1.56 11.95 -11.21
CA THR A 222 -0.35 12.76 -11.43
C THR A 222 -0.48 13.62 -12.70
N SER A 223 -0.94 13.02 -13.79
CA SER A 223 -1.22 13.71 -15.05
C SER A 223 -2.28 14.80 -14.90
N THR A 224 -3.39 14.52 -14.21
CA THR A 224 -4.47 15.49 -14.00
C THR A 224 -4.00 16.67 -13.14
N ILE A 225 -3.29 16.40 -12.04
CA ILE A 225 -2.74 17.46 -11.18
C ILE A 225 -1.79 18.35 -11.99
N PHE A 226 -0.84 17.74 -12.71
CA PHE A 226 0.09 18.53 -13.53
C PHE A 226 -0.62 19.33 -14.62
N THR A 227 -1.57 18.72 -15.34
CA THR A 227 -2.23 19.40 -16.47
C THR A 227 -3.18 20.50 -16.03
N MET A 228 -4.02 20.23 -15.04
CA MET A 228 -5.08 21.15 -14.63
C MET A 228 -4.56 22.21 -13.67
N ASP A 229 -3.70 21.84 -12.73
CA ASP A 229 -3.29 22.73 -11.64
C ASP A 229 -1.98 23.47 -11.95
N ILE A 230 -1.13 22.92 -12.82
CA ILE A 230 0.15 23.54 -13.19
C ILE A 230 0.12 24.07 -14.63
N TYR A 231 -0.05 23.18 -15.61
CA TYR A 231 0.08 23.53 -17.03
C TYR A 231 -0.99 24.54 -17.46
N LYS A 232 -2.28 24.24 -17.21
CA LYS A 232 -3.39 25.13 -17.61
C LYS A 232 -3.47 26.40 -16.76
N GLN A 233 -2.95 26.40 -15.54
CA GLN A 233 -2.97 27.61 -14.70
C GLN A 233 -1.80 28.55 -14.96
N TYR A 234 -0.60 28.01 -15.21
CA TYR A 234 0.63 28.81 -15.23
C TYR A 234 1.40 28.79 -16.55
N ILE A 235 1.26 27.74 -17.37
CA ILE A 235 2.06 27.56 -18.60
C ILE A 235 1.26 27.98 -19.84
N ASP A 236 0.07 27.41 -20.03
CA ASP A 236 -0.80 27.67 -21.18
C ASP A 236 -2.26 27.76 -20.75
N LYS A 237 -2.67 28.98 -20.39
CA LYS A 237 -4.01 29.29 -19.86
C LYS A 237 -5.14 29.06 -20.85
N ASN A 238 -4.82 29.03 -22.14
CA ASN A 238 -5.81 28.88 -23.22
C ASN A 238 -5.74 27.50 -23.86
N ALA A 239 -5.08 26.53 -23.22
CA ALA A 239 -4.99 25.17 -23.73
C ALA A 239 -6.39 24.56 -23.92
N ASN A 240 -6.68 24.15 -25.15
CA ASN A 240 -7.91 23.40 -25.45
C ASN A 240 -7.82 21.97 -24.89
N ASP A 241 -8.95 21.27 -24.87
CA ASP A 241 -9.04 19.94 -24.26
C ASP A 241 -8.09 18.93 -24.92
N LYS A 242 -7.98 18.95 -26.25
CA LYS A 242 -7.07 18.07 -26.99
C LYS A 242 -5.60 18.27 -26.59
N LYS A 243 -5.16 19.53 -26.46
CA LYS A 243 -3.81 19.87 -26.03
C LYS A 243 -3.59 19.46 -24.57
N THR A 244 -4.58 19.71 -23.70
CA THR A 244 -4.54 19.35 -22.29
C THR A 244 -4.39 17.84 -22.09
N VAL A 245 -5.19 17.03 -22.80
CA VAL A 245 -5.09 15.56 -22.76
C VAL A 245 -3.74 15.06 -23.26
N ASN A 246 -3.21 15.64 -24.34
CA ASN A 246 -1.90 15.26 -24.87
C ASN A 246 -0.76 15.58 -23.89
N VAL A 247 -0.79 16.75 -23.25
CA VAL A 247 0.19 17.11 -22.21
C VAL A 247 0.05 16.18 -21.00
N GLY A 248 -1.16 15.77 -20.65
CA GLY A 248 -1.41 14.79 -19.59
C GLY A 248 -0.76 13.44 -19.87
N ARG A 249 -0.93 12.93 -21.09
CA ARG A 249 -0.26 11.69 -21.54
C ARG A 249 1.27 11.79 -21.45
N ILE A 250 1.84 12.93 -21.84
CA ILE A 250 3.30 13.17 -21.73
C ILE A 250 3.73 13.20 -20.26
N SER A 251 2.99 13.89 -19.40
CA SER A 251 3.28 13.96 -17.96
C SER A 251 3.23 12.57 -17.31
N ALA A 252 2.19 11.77 -17.60
CA ALA A 252 2.10 10.39 -17.13
C ALA A 252 3.28 9.53 -17.62
N ALA A 253 3.65 9.64 -18.90
CA ALA A 253 4.78 8.88 -19.45
C ALA A 253 6.11 9.25 -18.77
N LEU A 254 6.37 10.56 -18.55
CA LEU A 254 7.56 11.03 -17.84
C LEU A 254 7.59 10.56 -16.39
N ALA A 255 6.46 10.66 -15.68
CA ALA A 255 6.34 10.18 -14.30
C ALA A 255 6.62 8.67 -14.21
N LEU A 256 6.12 7.88 -15.16
CA LEU A 256 6.37 6.45 -15.24
C LEU A 256 7.85 6.12 -15.49
N VAL A 257 8.51 6.84 -16.39
CA VAL A 257 9.95 6.68 -16.65
C VAL A 257 10.75 6.96 -15.38
N ILE A 258 10.45 8.06 -14.68
CA ILE A 258 11.09 8.39 -13.41
C ILE A 258 10.86 7.28 -12.38
N ALA A 259 9.63 6.77 -12.25
CA ALA A 259 9.32 5.69 -11.32
C ALA A 259 10.11 4.41 -11.62
N VAL A 260 10.25 4.02 -12.90
CA VAL A 260 11.04 2.84 -13.32
C VAL A 260 12.54 3.03 -13.02
N LEU A 261 13.07 4.24 -13.15
CA LEU A 261 14.47 4.54 -12.81
C LEU A 261 14.73 4.54 -11.30
N VAL A 262 13.74 4.92 -10.50
CA VAL A 262 13.86 4.96 -9.03
C VAL A 262 13.58 3.59 -8.40
N ALA A 263 12.71 2.76 -8.98
CA ALA A 263 12.31 1.46 -8.41
C ALA A 263 13.48 0.55 -7.98
N PRO A 264 14.61 0.43 -8.73
CA PRO A 264 15.75 -0.38 -8.32
C PRO A 264 16.51 0.18 -7.12
N LEU A 265 16.42 1.48 -6.85
CA LEU A 265 17.04 2.11 -5.69
C LEU A 265 16.30 1.77 -4.39
N LEU A 266 15.13 1.15 -4.49
CA LEU A 266 14.35 0.65 -3.37
C LEU A 266 14.65 -0.83 -3.07
N ASP A 267 15.56 -1.46 -3.83
CA ASP A 267 16.02 -2.81 -3.55
C ASP A 267 16.90 -2.79 -2.29
N GLY A 268 16.58 -3.65 -1.32
CA GLY A 268 17.25 -3.69 -0.01
C GLY A 268 16.58 -2.89 1.11
N LEU A 269 15.34 -2.41 0.91
CA LEU A 269 14.50 -1.95 2.03
C LEU A 269 13.93 -3.14 2.80
N ASP A 270 13.94 -3.10 4.13
CA ASP A 270 13.39 -4.16 4.98
C ASP A 270 11.88 -4.34 4.78
N GLN A 271 11.14 -3.22 4.75
CA GLN A 271 9.69 -3.18 4.55
C GLN A 271 9.28 -1.99 3.67
N ALA A 272 8.80 -2.25 2.45
CA ALA A 272 8.34 -1.19 1.56
C ALA A 272 7.15 -0.39 2.14
N PHE A 273 6.31 -1.04 2.96
CA PHE A 273 5.19 -0.37 3.62
C PHE A 273 5.66 0.76 4.55
N GLN A 274 6.69 0.52 5.37
CA GLN A 274 7.22 1.54 6.28
C GLN A 274 7.84 2.70 5.53
N TYR A 275 8.61 2.41 4.49
CA TYR A 275 9.14 3.44 3.59
C TYR A 275 8.04 4.34 3.02
N ILE A 276 6.95 3.74 2.51
CA ILE A 276 5.81 4.52 1.98
C ILE A 276 5.19 5.40 3.07
N GLN A 277 4.95 4.83 4.26
CA GLN A 277 4.32 5.55 5.38
C GLN A 277 5.20 6.71 5.87
N GLU A 278 6.50 6.48 6.02
CA GLU A 278 7.46 7.45 6.53
C GLU A 278 7.61 8.65 5.59
N TYR A 279 7.86 8.42 4.29
CA TYR A 279 8.05 9.51 3.33
C TYR A 279 6.76 10.24 2.98
N THR A 280 5.61 9.54 3.01
CA THR A 280 4.31 10.21 2.95
C THR A 280 4.08 11.06 4.20
N GLY A 281 4.57 10.59 5.36
CA GLY A 281 4.56 11.30 6.64
C GLY A 281 5.33 12.62 6.65
N LEU A 282 6.27 12.84 5.73
CA LEU A 282 6.98 14.12 5.62
C LEU A 282 6.11 15.27 5.09
N VAL A 283 5.09 14.94 4.29
CA VAL A 283 4.27 15.94 3.57
C VAL A 283 2.81 15.91 4.03
N SER A 284 2.26 14.72 4.32
CA SER A 284 0.85 14.53 4.67
C SER A 284 0.36 15.33 5.89
N PRO A 285 1.13 15.52 6.99
CA PRO A 285 0.64 16.25 8.16
C PRO A 285 0.39 17.73 7.85
N GLY A 286 1.29 18.36 7.09
CA GLY A 286 1.16 19.76 6.68
C GLY A 286 -0.04 19.99 5.77
N ILE A 287 -0.20 19.13 4.76
CA ILE A 287 -1.35 19.19 3.86
C ILE A 287 -2.66 18.93 4.61
N LEU A 288 -2.69 17.91 5.49
CA LEU A 288 -3.86 17.61 6.30
C LEU A 288 -4.24 18.79 7.20
N ALA A 289 -3.27 19.44 7.84
CA ALA A 289 -3.52 20.62 8.67
C ALA A 289 -4.18 21.75 7.86
N VAL A 290 -3.69 22.02 6.65
CA VAL A 290 -4.32 23.00 5.73
C VAL A 290 -5.77 22.62 5.42
N PHE A 291 -6.03 21.34 5.11
CA PHE A 291 -7.39 20.89 4.82
C PHE A 291 -8.33 20.97 6.01
N LEU A 292 -7.93 20.50 7.19
CA LEU A 292 -8.75 20.54 8.40
C LEU A 292 -9.07 21.98 8.81
N LEU A 293 -8.06 22.86 8.78
CA LEU A 293 -8.26 24.28 9.07
C LEU A 293 -9.10 24.97 7.98
N GLY A 294 -8.94 24.60 6.71
CA GLY A 294 -9.77 25.12 5.62
C GLY A 294 -11.24 24.71 5.72
N LEU A 295 -11.52 23.47 6.14
CA LEU A 295 -12.89 22.95 6.27
C LEU A 295 -13.60 23.43 7.54
N PHE A 296 -12.90 23.43 8.68
CA PHE A 296 -13.53 23.59 9.99
C PHE A 296 -13.20 24.93 10.66
N TRP A 297 -12.17 25.65 10.22
CA TRP A 297 -11.74 26.90 10.85
C TRP A 297 -11.92 28.11 9.93
N LYS A 298 -13.01 28.85 10.13
CA LYS A 298 -13.39 30.00 9.28
C LYS A 298 -12.35 31.14 9.20
N LYS A 299 -11.39 31.21 10.13
CA LYS A 299 -10.35 32.26 10.14
C LYS A 299 -9.10 31.89 9.33
N THR A 300 -9.05 30.69 8.75
CA THR A 300 -7.92 30.25 7.93
C THR A 300 -7.79 31.15 6.70
N THR A 301 -6.58 31.67 6.45
CA THR A 301 -6.29 32.55 5.32
C THR A 301 -5.36 31.85 4.33
N ASN A 302 -5.36 32.30 3.06
CA ASN A 302 -4.48 31.75 2.02
C ASN A 302 -3.00 31.85 2.42
N ASN A 303 -2.58 32.96 3.02
CA ASN A 303 -1.19 33.15 3.46
C ASN A 303 -0.82 32.17 4.58
N ALA A 304 -1.72 31.95 5.55
CA ALA A 304 -1.49 30.99 6.62
C ALA A 304 -1.39 29.55 6.08
N ALA A 305 -2.24 29.19 5.11
CA ALA A 305 -2.20 27.88 4.47
C ALA A 305 -0.88 27.65 3.70
N ILE A 306 -0.43 28.63 2.91
CA ILE A 306 0.83 28.54 2.15
C ILE A 306 2.02 28.41 3.10
N TRP A 307 2.16 29.32 4.06
CA TRP A 307 3.28 29.27 5.01
C TRP A 307 3.25 28.03 5.89
N GLY A 308 2.07 27.58 6.33
CA GLY A 308 1.91 26.35 7.09
C GLY A 308 2.40 25.12 6.32
N ALA A 309 1.99 24.97 5.05
CA ALA A 309 2.42 23.86 4.20
C ALA A 309 3.91 23.91 3.83
N VAL A 310 4.46 25.10 3.58
CA VAL A 310 5.88 25.24 3.25
C VAL A 310 6.75 24.97 4.47
N LEU A 311 6.41 25.52 5.64
CA LEU A 311 7.19 25.36 6.86
C LEU A 311 7.05 23.96 7.48
N SER A 312 5.97 23.23 7.19
CA SER A 312 5.83 21.85 7.68
C SER A 312 6.91 20.92 7.14
N ILE A 313 7.42 21.15 5.92
CA ILE A 313 8.42 20.29 5.30
C ILE A 313 9.78 20.40 6.03
N PRO A 314 10.39 21.58 6.22
CA PRO A 314 11.60 21.71 7.03
C PRO A 314 11.44 21.21 8.46
N VAL A 315 10.27 21.42 9.08
CA VAL A 315 10.00 20.91 10.45
C VAL A 315 9.98 19.38 10.46
N ALA A 316 9.30 18.73 9.51
CA ALA A 316 9.26 17.28 9.41
C ALA A 316 10.66 16.68 9.13
N LEU A 317 11.43 17.30 8.22
CA LEU A 317 12.81 16.91 7.96
C LEU A 317 13.70 17.11 9.19
N ALA A 318 13.54 18.21 9.92
CA ALA A 318 14.26 18.44 11.16
C ALA A 318 13.93 17.35 12.18
N LEU A 319 12.66 17.02 12.40
CA LEU A 319 12.27 15.95 13.32
C LEU A 319 12.80 14.57 12.90
N LYS A 320 12.96 14.31 11.60
CA LYS A 320 13.52 13.06 11.07
C LYS A 320 15.04 12.96 11.24
N PHE A 321 15.77 14.06 11.07
CA PHE A 321 17.24 14.06 11.03
C PHE A 321 17.92 14.64 12.28
N LEU A 322 17.16 15.29 13.17
CA LEU A 322 17.68 15.70 14.47
C LEU A 322 17.86 14.45 15.34
N PRO A 323 19.01 14.31 16.03
CA PRO A 323 19.20 13.21 16.96
C PRO A 323 18.12 13.27 18.03
N THR A 324 17.34 12.19 18.14
CA THR A 324 16.36 12.06 19.20
C THR A 324 16.97 11.26 20.35
N SER A 325 16.44 11.40 21.56
CA SER A 325 16.91 10.64 22.73
C SER A 325 16.72 9.12 22.61
N ALA A 326 16.15 8.63 21.51
CA ALA A 326 16.06 7.21 21.17
C ALA A 326 17.31 6.69 20.44
N ASP A 327 18.21 7.58 19.99
CA ASP A 327 19.46 7.24 19.30
C ASP A 327 20.66 7.05 20.26
N SER A 328 20.43 7.10 21.58
CA SER A 328 21.44 7.00 22.66
C SER A 328 21.09 5.92 23.67
#